data_AF-A0A924VZP4-F1
#
_entry.id   AF-A0A924VZP4-F1
#
_cell.length_a   1.000
_cell.length_b   1.000
_cell.length_c   1.000
_cell.angle_alpha   90.00
_cell.angle_beta   90.00
_cell.angle_gamma   90.00
#
_symmetry.space_group_name_H-M   'P 1'
#
loop_
_entity.id
_entity.type
_entity.pdbx_description
1 polymer ?
#
loop_
_entity_poly.entity_id
_entity_poly.type
_entity_poly.pdbx_seq_one_letter_code
_entity_poly.pdbx_strand_id
1 'polypeptide(L)'
;MIRTMLSLAIAFLIAGCVAPREEPEPGLEAIASDGRDIAEAQCAACHAVGAYGDSPNPAAPQFRTILSRYRADVLEEELIAGIQVAHPMPTFQFNPQGADALISYLRSVQEPPSQERHPETPRVTGNVDEGRRLAETNCSTCLPLGRLARVGIRWRRPFGPYRKTIR
;
A
#
# COMPACT_ATOMS: atom_id res chain seq x y z
N MET A 1 -1.93 69.74 -8.90
CA MET A 1 -2.40 68.64 -9.77
C MET A 1 -1.28 67.70 -10.21
N ILE A 2 -0.06 68.19 -10.47
CA ILE A 2 1.09 67.33 -10.89
C ILE A 2 1.68 66.50 -9.73
N ARG A 3 1.70 67.03 -8.50
CA ARG A 3 2.23 66.33 -7.30
C ARG A 3 1.41 65.12 -6.85
N THR A 4 0.10 65.14 -7.07
CA THR A 4 -0.80 64.03 -6.69
C THR A 4 -0.72 62.84 -7.63
N MET A 5 -0.33 63.05 -8.90
CA MET A 5 -0.14 61.96 -9.86
C MET A 5 1.16 61.17 -9.63
N LEU A 6 2.19 61.80 -9.05
CA LEU A 6 3.46 61.14 -8.77
C LEU A 6 3.37 60.13 -7.59
N SER A 7 2.37 60.30 -6.71
CA SER A 7 2.18 59.42 -5.55
C SER A 7 1.50 58.10 -5.90
N LEU A 8 0.67 58.06 -6.95
CA LEU A 8 0.02 56.81 -7.39
C LEU A 8 0.91 55.93 -8.27
N ALA A 9 1.91 56.49 -8.97
CA ALA A 9 2.80 55.73 -9.83
C ALA A 9 3.82 54.86 -9.06
N ILE A 10 4.15 55.24 -7.82
CA ILE A 10 5.13 54.53 -6.98
C ILE A 10 4.51 53.28 -6.33
N ALA A 11 3.19 53.27 -6.09
CA ALA A 11 2.50 52.14 -5.45
C ALA A 11 2.34 50.90 -6.36
N PHE A 12 2.43 51.07 -7.68
CA PHE A 12 2.19 49.97 -8.64
C PHE A 12 3.46 49.21 -9.05
N LEU A 13 4.65 49.67 -8.64
CA LEU A 13 5.94 49.07 -9.01
C LEU A 13 6.42 47.97 -8.05
N ILE A 14 5.70 47.70 -6.96
CA ILE A 14 6.04 46.65 -5.97
C ILE A 14 5.15 45.41 -6.10
N ALA A 15 4.48 45.21 -7.24
CA ALA A 15 3.92 43.92 -7.62
C ALA A 15 5.06 43.00 -8.10
N GLY A 16 5.99 42.70 -7.18
CA GLY A 16 7.05 41.74 -7.40
C GLY A 16 6.47 40.35 -7.63
N CYS A 17 6.99 39.65 -8.62
CA CYS A 17 6.63 38.27 -8.93
C CYS A 17 6.82 37.39 -7.69
N VAL A 18 5.74 37.01 -7.01
CA VAL A 18 5.76 35.89 -6.08
C VAL A 18 5.87 34.64 -6.95
N ALA A 19 7.08 34.11 -7.10
CA ALA A 19 7.27 32.78 -7.64
C ALA A 19 6.62 31.76 -6.69
N PRO A 20 5.96 30.71 -7.19
CA PRO A 20 5.52 29.60 -6.36
C PRO A 20 6.73 29.08 -5.58
N ARG A 21 6.59 28.98 -4.26
CA ARG A 21 7.57 28.30 -3.43
C ARG A 21 7.31 26.81 -3.64
N GLU A 22 8.16 26.15 -4.41
CA GLU A 22 8.22 24.68 -4.39
C GLU A 22 8.72 24.30 -3.00
N GLU A 23 7.78 23.89 -2.15
CA GLU A 23 8.17 23.27 -0.89
C GLU A 23 8.80 21.92 -1.23
N PRO A 24 9.97 21.61 -0.66
CA PRO A 24 10.60 20.32 -0.91
C PRO A 24 9.62 19.23 -0.49
N GLU A 25 9.28 18.35 -1.43
CA GLU A 25 8.52 17.15 -1.15
C GLU A 25 9.20 16.38 -0.01
N PRO A 26 8.46 15.97 1.03
CA PRO A 26 9.05 15.26 2.15
C PRO A 26 9.74 13.98 1.67
N GLY A 27 10.95 13.76 2.17
CA GLY A 27 11.71 12.54 1.87
C GLY A 27 11.03 11.29 2.45
N LEU A 28 11.36 10.11 1.92
CA LEU A 28 10.80 8.84 2.37
C LEU A 28 11.00 8.59 3.87
N GLU A 29 12.15 8.96 4.43
CA GLU A 29 12.41 8.91 5.87
C GLU A 29 11.48 9.79 6.70
N ALA A 30 11.14 11.00 6.22
CA ALA A 30 10.21 11.88 6.92
C ALA A 30 8.79 11.28 6.92
N ILE A 31 8.34 10.79 5.78
CA ILE A 31 7.05 10.09 5.64
C ILE A 31 7.00 8.84 6.53
N ALA A 32 8.09 8.06 6.59
CA ALA A 32 8.18 6.90 7.48
C ALA A 32 8.20 7.29 8.96
N SER A 33 8.77 8.45 9.31
CA SER A 33 8.71 8.99 10.68
C SER A 33 7.27 9.33 11.06
N ASP A 34 6.52 10.02 10.20
CA ASP A 34 5.11 10.32 10.46
C ASP A 34 4.29 9.03 10.62
N GLY A 35 4.57 8.02 9.80
CA GLY A 35 3.95 6.70 9.91
C GLY A 35 4.27 5.97 11.21
N ARG A 36 5.48 6.17 11.75
CA ARG A 36 5.87 5.65 13.06
C ARG A 36 5.06 6.31 14.17
N ASP A 37 4.88 7.62 14.12
CA ASP A 37 4.11 8.36 15.12
C ASP A 37 2.63 7.91 15.13
N ILE A 38 2.04 7.70 13.95
CA ILE A 38 0.71 7.10 13.79
C ILE A 38 0.67 5.71 14.44
N ALA A 39 1.64 4.85 14.13
CA ALA A 39 1.70 3.49 14.67
C ALA A 39 1.81 3.48 16.20
N GLU A 40 2.65 4.35 16.77
CA GLU A 40 2.83 4.46 18.22
C GLU A 40 1.56 4.98 18.91
N ALA A 41 0.91 5.99 18.34
CA ALA A 41 -0.28 6.58 18.93
C ALA A 41 -1.51 5.67 18.85
N GLN A 42 -1.66 4.90 17.77
CA GLN A 42 -2.93 4.22 17.46
C GLN A 42 -2.85 2.69 17.47
N CYS A 43 -1.67 2.11 17.29
CA CYS A 43 -1.50 0.67 17.09
C CYS A 43 -0.73 -0.01 18.25
N ALA A 44 0.12 0.72 18.96
CA ALA A 44 1.03 0.16 19.98
C ALA A 44 0.34 -0.44 21.21
N ALA A 45 -0.94 -0.11 21.46
CA ALA A 45 -1.71 -0.75 22.52
C ALA A 45 -1.89 -2.27 22.30
N CYS A 46 -1.85 -2.72 21.05
CA CYS A 46 -2.02 -4.12 20.68
C CYS A 46 -0.79 -4.71 19.97
N HIS A 47 -0.16 -3.95 19.08
CA HIS A 47 0.92 -4.42 18.22
C HIS A 47 2.30 -4.01 18.75
N ALA A 48 3.30 -4.87 18.58
CA ALA A 48 4.69 -4.43 18.62
C ALA A 48 5.00 -3.66 17.33
N VAL A 49 5.06 -2.33 17.44
CA VAL A 49 5.26 -1.43 16.30
C VAL A 49 6.74 -1.24 15.95
N GLY A 50 7.63 -1.39 16.93
CA GLY A 50 9.07 -1.19 16.74
C GLY A 50 9.82 -2.39 16.14
N ALA A 51 11.13 -2.18 15.94
CA ALA A 51 12.04 -3.18 15.39
C ALA A 51 12.24 -4.42 16.29
N TYR A 52 11.86 -4.35 17.56
CA TYR A 52 12.04 -5.42 18.54
C TYR A 52 10.85 -5.52 19.49
N GLY A 53 10.82 -6.58 20.29
CA GLY A 53 9.82 -6.80 21.33
C GLY A 53 8.56 -7.50 20.85
N ASP A 54 7.83 -8.11 21.78
CA ASP A 54 6.60 -8.84 21.49
C ASP A 54 5.37 -7.93 21.54
N SER A 55 4.35 -8.28 20.76
CA SER A 55 3.09 -7.55 20.77
C SER A 55 2.42 -7.64 22.15
N PRO A 56 1.93 -6.52 22.72
CA PRO A 56 1.18 -6.55 23.97
C PRO A 56 -0.04 -7.49 23.92
N ASN A 57 -0.68 -7.58 22.76
CA ASN A 57 -1.67 -8.60 22.48
C ASN A 57 -1.02 -9.75 21.68
N PRO A 58 -0.97 -10.99 22.22
CA PRO A 58 -0.36 -12.13 21.53
C PRO A 58 -1.00 -12.50 20.18
N ALA A 59 -2.26 -12.13 19.96
CA ALA A 59 -2.94 -12.34 18.68
C ALA A 59 -2.62 -11.26 17.64
N ALA A 60 -2.05 -10.12 18.05
CA ALA A 60 -1.70 -9.03 17.15
C ALA A 60 -0.30 -9.27 16.55
N PRO A 61 -0.17 -9.33 15.21
CA PRO A 61 1.13 -9.53 14.58
C PRO A 61 2.07 -8.33 14.82
N GLN A 62 3.36 -8.61 14.88
CA GLN A 62 4.42 -7.60 14.99
C GLN A 62 4.55 -6.85 13.65
N PHE A 63 4.68 -5.52 13.68
CA PHE A 63 4.72 -4.70 12.46
C PHE A 63 5.85 -5.11 11.51
N ARG A 64 7.01 -5.46 12.06
CA ARG A 64 8.18 -5.94 11.32
C ARG A 64 7.99 -7.22 10.52
N THR A 65 6.86 -7.91 10.69
CA THR A 65 6.53 -9.11 9.90
C THR A 65 5.21 -8.99 9.13
N ILE A 66 4.47 -7.88 9.26
CA ILE A 66 3.13 -7.72 8.68
C ILE A 66 3.16 -7.90 7.15
N LEU A 67 4.16 -7.36 6.45
CA LEU A 67 4.20 -7.40 4.99
C LEU A 67 4.67 -8.76 4.44
N SER A 68 5.02 -9.71 5.30
CA SER A 68 5.18 -11.12 4.91
C SER A 68 3.82 -11.80 4.63
N ARG A 69 2.74 -11.27 5.21
CA ARG A 69 1.39 -11.85 5.13
C ARG A 69 0.44 -11.01 4.27
N TYR A 70 0.63 -9.70 4.28
CA TYR A 70 -0.25 -8.75 3.60
C TYR A 70 0.53 -7.99 2.53
N ARG A 71 -0.09 -7.83 1.34
CA ARG A 71 0.47 -6.98 0.30
C ARG A 71 0.29 -5.52 0.71
N ALA A 72 1.36 -4.75 0.62
CA ALA A 72 1.37 -3.35 1.05
C ALA A 72 0.31 -2.49 0.33
N ASP A 73 0.15 -2.68 -0.99
CA ASP A 73 -0.82 -1.91 -1.79
C ASP A 73 -2.27 -2.23 -1.40
N VAL A 74 -2.58 -3.49 -1.14
CA VAL A 74 -3.91 -3.89 -0.67
C VAL A 74 -4.16 -3.37 0.75
N LEU A 75 -3.16 -3.45 1.63
CA LEU A 75 -3.28 -2.96 2.99
C LEU A 75 -3.51 -1.44 3.04
N GLU A 76 -2.85 -0.69 2.16
CA GLU A 76 -3.06 0.76 2.00
C GLU A 76 -4.51 1.09 1.63
N GLU A 77 -5.05 0.41 0.60
CA GLU A 77 -6.43 0.58 0.16
C GLU A 77 -7.42 0.28 1.30
N GLU A 78 -7.21 -0.80 2.05
CA GLU A 78 -8.05 -1.18 3.19
C GLU A 78 -7.95 -0.16 4.35
N LEU A 79 -6.77 0.40 4.62
CA LEU A 79 -6.58 1.45 5.61
C LEU A 79 -7.34 2.73 5.24
N ILE A 80 -7.42 3.06 3.95
CA ILE A 80 -8.20 4.19 3.43
C ILE A 80 -9.70 3.89 3.44
N ALA A 81 -10.09 2.66 3.10
CA ALA A 81 -11.49 2.23 3.04
C ALA A 81 -12.13 2.04 4.42
N GLY A 82 -11.31 1.84 5.46
CA GLY A 82 -11.76 1.57 6.81
C GLY A 82 -11.50 0.10 7.19
N ILE A 83 -10.29 -0.19 7.67
CA ILE A 83 -9.82 -1.55 7.90
C ILE A 83 -10.67 -2.23 8.98
N GLN A 84 -11.14 -3.44 8.65
CA GLN A 84 -11.89 -4.31 9.56
C GLN A 84 -11.33 -5.72 9.47
N VAL A 85 -11.06 -6.31 10.63
CA VAL A 85 -10.49 -7.66 10.74
C VAL A 85 -11.37 -8.51 11.64
N ALA A 86 -11.30 -9.84 11.48
CA ALA A 86 -12.18 -10.80 12.17
C ALA A 86 -11.88 -11.00 13.68
N HIS A 87 -11.09 -10.13 14.29
CA HIS A 87 -10.72 -10.12 15.71
C HIS A 87 -10.88 -8.68 16.26
N PRO A 88 -10.88 -8.46 17.59
CA PRO A 88 -11.15 -7.13 18.15
C PRO A 88 -9.97 -6.17 17.95
N MET A 89 -9.83 -5.66 16.73
CA MET A 89 -9.05 -4.48 16.38
C MET A 89 -10.03 -3.31 16.22
N PRO A 90 -9.73 -2.13 16.77
CA PRO A 90 -10.55 -0.95 16.50
C PRO A 90 -10.63 -0.69 15.00
N THR A 91 -11.78 -0.17 14.54
CA THR A 91 -11.89 0.30 13.16
C THR A 91 -11.07 1.58 13.01
N PHE A 92 -10.19 1.60 12.02
CA PHE A 92 -9.44 2.79 11.65
C PHE A 92 -9.74 3.15 10.19
N GLN A 93 -9.96 4.43 9.93
CA GLN A 93 -10.03 4.96 8.58
C GLN A 93 -9.03 6.11 8.47
N PHE A 94 -8.03 5.92 7.62
CA PHE A 94 -7.00 6.91 7.36
C PHE A 94 -7.33 7.71 6.11
N ASN A 95 -6.88 8.96 6.05
CA ASN A 95 -6.78 9.64 4.76
C ASN A 95 -5.60 9.03 3.96
N PRO A 96 -5.52 9.28 2.64
CA PRO A 96 -4.45 8.72 1.81
C PRO A 96 -3.04 9.01 2.36
N GLN A 97 -2.79 10.23 2.83
CA GLN A 97 -1.47 10.62 3.35
C GLN A 97 -1.08 9.82 4.60
N GLY A 98 -2.02 9.58 5.51
CA GLY A 98 -1.78 8.80 6.72
C GLY A 98 -1.60 7.31 6.42
N ALA A 99 -2.33 6.77 5.44
CA ALA A 99 -2.13 5.41 4.97
C ALA A 99 -0.75 5.25 4.31
N ASP A 100 -0.35 6.17 3.44
CA ASP A 100 0.97 6.21 2.79
C ASP A 100 2.09 6.26 3.82
N ALA A 101 1.96 7.15 4.82
CA ALA A 101 2.92 7.27 5.91
C ALA A 101 3.07 5.96 6.67
N LEU A 102 1.95 5.34 7.07
CA LEU A 102 1.94 4.08 7.81
C LEU A 102 2.54 2.94 6.98
N ILE A 103 2.22 2.85 5.68
CA ILE A 103 2.81 1.86 4.76
C ILE A 103 4.31 2.10 4.58
N SER A 104 4.75 3.36 4.46
CA SER A 104 6.17 3.71 4.41
C SER A 104 6.91 3.24 5.65
N TYR A 105 6.32 3.48 6.84
CA TYR A 105 6.88 2.99 8.09
C TYR A 105 6.93 1.46 8.15
N LEU A 106 5.84 0.78 7.79
CA LEU A 106 5.80 -0.68 7.73
C LEU A 106 6.90 -1.23 6.84
N ARG A 107 7.14 -0.65 5.66
CA ARG A 107 8.26 -1.04 4.78
C ARG A 107 9.61 -0.85 5.45
N SER A 108 9.80 0.26 6.16
CA SER A 108 11.07 0.59 6.83
C SER A 108 11.43 -0.36 7.96
N VAL A 109 10.44 -0.96 8.63
CA VAL A 109 10.64 -1.80 9.82
C VAL A 109 10.60 -3.31 9.52
N GLN A 110 10.41 -3.73 8.26
CA GLN A 110 10.33 -5.15 7.95
C GLN A 110 11.63 -5.89 8.28
N GLU A 111 11.48 -7.01 8.98
CA GLU A 111 12.52 -8.03 9.08
C GLU A 111 12.54 -8.84 7.77
N PRO A 112 13.71 -9.35 7.36
CA PRO A 112 13.74 -10.36 6.30
C PRO A 112 12.85 -11.53 6.73
N PRO A 113 12.07 -12.12 5.81
CA PRO A 113 11.18 -13.22 6.16
C PRO A 113 11.97 -14.29 6.91
N SER A 114 11.51 -14.64 8.12
CA SER A 114 12.17 -15.67 8.91
C SER A 114 12.29 -16.91 8.04
N GLN A 115 13.49 -17.46 7.93
CA GLN A 115 13.75 -18.73 7.24
C GLN A 115 13.17 -19.90 8.06
N GLU A 116 12.04 -19.71 8.73
CA GLU A 116 11.14 -20.81 9.04
C GLU A 116 10.59 -21.27 7.70
N ARG A 117 11.33 -22.22 7.13
CA ARG A 117 10.85 -23.12 6.11
C ARG A 117 9.47 -23.59 6.55
N HIS A 118 8.43 -22.92 6.06
CA HIS A 118 7.18 -23.58 5.78
C HIS A 118 7.62 -24.86 5.06
N PRO A 119 7.31 -26.08 5.58
CA PRO A 119 7.65 -27.29 4.86
C PRO A 119 7.09 -27.06 3.47
N GLU A 120 7.97 -27.00 2.46
CA GLU A 120 7.60 -26.62 1.11
C GLU A 120 6.30 -27.35 0.81
N THR A 121 5.18 -26.63 0.80
CA THR A 121 3.90 -27.25 0.46
C THR A 121 4.20 -27.85 -0.90
N PRO A 122 4.14 -29.19 -1.05
CA PRO A 122 4.67 -29.84 -2.23
C PRO A 122 4.14 -29.08 -3.42
N ARG A 123 5.03 -28.60 -4.30
CA ARG A 123 4.62 -27.88 -5.49
C ARG A 123 3.58 -28.77 -6.16
N VAL A 124 2.31 -28.37 -6.09
CA VAL A 124 1.23 -29.14 -6.66
C VAL A 124 1.46 -29.05 -8.16
N THR A 125 1.99 -30.12 -8.75
CA THR A 125 2.08 -30.26 -10.20
C THR A 125 0.69 -30.57 -10.71
N GLY A 126 -0.21 -29.60 -10.58
CA GLY A 126 -1.57 -29.67 -11.09
C GLY A 126 -1.56 -29.45 -12.61
N ASN A 127 -2.40 -30.19 -13.32
CA ASN A 127 -2.69 -29.90 -14.71
C ASN A 127 -3.65 -28.69 -14.77
N VAL A 128 -3.21 -27.58 -15.38
CA VAL A 128 -4.00 -26.35 -15.50
C VAL A 128 -5.32 -26.60 -16.26
N ASP A 129 -5.33 -27.53 -17.21
CA ASP A 129 -6.54 -27.89 -17.94
C ASP A 129 -7.50 -28.72 -17.08
N GLU A 130 -6.98 -29.55 -16.18
CA GLU A 130 -7.81 -30.26 -15.20
C GLU A 130 -8.44 -29.27 -14.21
N GLY A 131 -7.66 -28.32 -13.69
CA GLY A 131 -8.19 -27.26 -12.84
C GLY A 131 -9.30 -26.44 -13.52
N ARG A 132 -9.14 -26.19 -14.83
CA ARG A 132 -10.18 -25.52 -15.63
C ARG A 132 -11.46 -26.35 -15.75
N ARG A 133 -11.36 -27.65 -16.05
CA ARG A 133 -12.54 -28.54 -16.13
C ARG A 133 -13.27 -28.63 -14.79
N LEU A 134 -12.53 -28.71 -13.69
CA LEU A 134 -13.11 -28.75 -12.35
C LEU A 134 -13.83 -27.44 -12.01
N ALA A 135 -13.25 -26.29 -12.37
CA ALA A 135 -13.90 -24.99 -12.19
C ALA A 135 -15.15 -24.85 -13.07
N GLU A 136 -15.08 -25.27 -14.34
CA GLU A 136 -16.23 -25.29 -15.25
C GLU A 136 -17.33 -26.22 -14.78
N THR A 137 -17.01 -27.36 -14.19
CA THR A 137 -18.04 -28.32 -13.72
C THR A 137 -18.69 -27.85 -12.41
N ASN A 138 -17.89 -27.36 -11.46
CA ASN A 138 -18.38 -27.11 -10.10
C ASN A 138 -18.77 -25.66 -9.85
N CYS A 139 -18.17 -24.69 -10.55
CA CYS A 139 -18.38 -23.26 -10.29
C CYS A 139 -19.27 -22.58 -11.35
N SER A 140 -19.43 -23.17 -12.55
CA SER A 140 -20.17 -22.53 -13.66
C SER A 140 -21.67 -22.32 -13.41
N THR A 141 -22.22 -23.08 -12.45
CA THR A 141 -23.63 -22.94 -12.02
C THR A 141 -23.86 -21.64 -11.25
N CYS A 142 -22.82 -21.14 -10.55
CA CYS A 142 -22.92 -19.94 -9.70
C CYS A 142 -22.13 -18.73 -10.24
N LEU A 143 -21.04 -18.98 -10.98
CA LEU A 143 -20.19 -17.96 -11.59
C LEU A 143 -20.15 -18.19 -13.10
N PRO A 144 -20.43 -17.19 -13.96
CA PRO A 144 -20.43 -17.36 -15.41
C PRO A 144 -18.99 -17.41 -15.97
N LEU A 145 -18.21 -18.42 -15.57
CA LEU A 145 -16.81 -18.62 -15.97
C LEU A 145 -16.65 -18.83 -17.49
N GLY A 146 -17.73 -19.23 -18.19
CA GLY A 146 -17.76 -19.37 -19.65
C GLY A 146 -18.21 -18.13 -20.44
N ARG A 147 -18.68 -17.05 -19.79
CA ARG A 147 -19.27 -15.88 -20.49
C ARG A 147 -18.37 -14.63 -20.49
N LEU A 148 -17.32 -14.60 -19.67
CA LEU A 148 -16.34 -13.51 -19.66
C LEU A 148 -15.25 -13.65 -20.74
N ALA A 149 -15.17 -14.77 -21.46
CA ALA A 149 -14.30 -14.88 -22.65
C ALA A 149 -14.82 -14.08 -23.85
N ARG A 150 -16.07 -13.56 -23.79
CA ARG A 150 -16.71 -12.81 -24.89
C ARG A 150 -16.78 -11.29 -24.65
N VAL A 151 -16.55 -10.84 -23.42
CA VAL A 151 -16.26 -9.43 -23.12
C VAL A 151 -14.75 -9.30 -23.23
N GLY A 152 -14.25 -8.40 -24.07
CA GLY A 152 -12.85 -8.30 -24.51
C GLY A 152 -11.79 -7.99 -23.45
N ILE A 153 -11.80 -8.67 -22.31
CA ILE A 153 -10.69 -8.76 -21.37
C ILE A 153 -9.73 -9.80 -21.95
N ARG A 154 -8.76 -9.32 -22.73
CA ARG A 154 -7.58 -10.11 -23.08
C ARG A 154 -6.85 -10.42 -21.78
N TRP A 155 -7.08 -11.61 -21.22
CA TRP A 155 -6.20 -12.20 -20.21
C TRP A 155 -4.80 -12.24 -20.81
N ARG A 156 -3.94 -11.27 -20.46
CA ARG A 156 -2.51 -11.37 -20.74
C ARG A 156 -2.03 -12.59 -20.00
N ARG A 157 -1.55 -13.59 -20.73
CA ARG A 157 -0.87 -14.76 -20.17
C ARG A 157 0.30 -14.25 -19.30
N PRO A 158 0.34 -14.47 -17.98
CA PRO A 158 1.62 -14.53 -17.32
C PRO A 158 2.21 -15.92 -17.61
N PHE A 159 3.53 -16.05 -17.65
CA PHE A 159 4.25 -17.32 -17.85
C PHE A 159 4.40 -17.79 -19.31
N GLY A 160 5.17 -17.01 -20.07
CA GLY A 160 6.08 -17.56 -21.08
C GLY A 160 7.51 -17.53 -20.53
N PRO A 161 8.38 -18.51 -20.86
CA PRO A 161 9.75 -18.55 -20.34
C PRO A 161 10.59 -17.40 -20.92
N TYR A 162 11.17 -16.59 -20.03
CA TYR A 162 12.04 -15.47 -20.37
C TYR A 162 13.40 -16.01 -20.87
N ARG A 163 13.56 -16.22 -22.18
CA ARG A 163 14.89 -16.24 -22.80
C ARG A 163 15.25 -14.81 -23.20
N LYS A 164 16.12 -14.15 -22.43
CA LYS A 164 16.86 -12.97 -22.92
C LYS A 164 17.82 -13.43 -24.02
N THR A 165 17.50 -13.17 -25.27
CA THR A 165 18.51 -13.07 -26.33
C THR A 165 18.88 -11.61 -26.46
N ILE A 166 20.09 -11.29 -26.01
CA ILE A 166 20.77 -10.01 -26.25
C ILE A 166 21.29 -10.07 -27.69
N ARG A 167 20.85 -9.13 -28.54
CA ARG A 167 21.67 -8.62 -29.63
C ARG A 167 21.26 -7.20 -29.95
#